data_AF-A0A7Z9FY35-F1
#
_entry.id   AF-A0A7Z9FY35-F1
#
_cell.length_a   1.000
_cell.length_b   1.000
_cell.length_c   1.000
_cell.angle_alpha   90.00
_cell.angle_beta   90.00
_cell.angle_gamma   90.00
#
_symmetry.space_group_name_H-M   'P 1'
#
loop_
_entity.id
_entity.type
_entity.pdbx_description
1 polymer ?
#
loop_
_entity_poly.entity_id
_entity_poly.type
_entity_poly.pdbx_seq_one_letter_code
_entity_poly.pdbx_strand_id
1 'polypeptide(L)'
;MISVYQHFLSFVLLFALSTSLPAENKKDYIPKLDEFPPPNTGTYIAGELVMVDPINRRGGLRLDGGGCGGLYHVGPIHQFVMLPYGMIWYHGAPAELRDIPIGTHLHGYLYLPSVGEEETIPPPRPYGSATSELRYVPKYNYAISLEDDFSFYQRRGQMWEIVSIDIPRWTIDEALGVVTPGDATQRGKLHVVSTGQAAKDGISGKYTFEIDQSTRVWKRRKPVELQDIAPKQIVQLNLTWTPGWRDREYCISDIWINEESREISNELQRRRHIRYQRYHWLAGWVDQVEHEDFGGGIVTITLFGGMDPSLYEEFKAKKEKDFDIAVAEKTLRTWWHNNDKKSGQVIEWKEIENPPPGSSGHQLRLKFTELLKGYRPGRIIRVRCDGWPNQRLSAEE
;
A
#
# COMPACT_ATOMS: atom_id res chain seq x y z
N MET A 1 -58.37 0.18 46.33
CA MET A 1 -57.53 -0.72 45.51
C MET A 1 -57.98 -0.57 44.06
N ILE A 2 -57.08 -0.09 43.19
CA ILE A 2 -56.98 -0.37 41.73
C ILE A 2 -58.22 -0.03 40.87
N SER A 3 -58.13 0.93 39.94
CA SER A 3 -58.06 0.71 38.46
C SER A 3 -59.12 1.65 37.80
N VAL A 4 -59.08 2.19 36.58
CA VAL A 4 -58.36 1.96 35.32
C VAL A 4 -58.25 3.32 34.60
N TYR A 5 -57.10 3.59 34.00
CA TYR A 5 -56.84 4.62 33.00
C TYR A 5 -57.27 4.16 31.61
N GLN A 6 -57.89 5.04 30.83
CA GLN A 6 -57.82 5.05 29.36
C GLN A 6 -58.16 6.46 28.93
N HIS A 7 -57.33 7.13 28.13
CA HIS A 7 -57.72 8.10 27.10
C HIS A 7 -56.46 8.55 26.30
N PHE A 8 -56.58 8.40 24.98
CA PHE A 8 -55.90 9.08 23.86
C PHE A 8 -54.36 9.02 23.72
N LEU A 9 -53.91 8.20 22.76
CA LEU A 9 -52.63 8.35 22.06
C LEU A 9 -52.75 9.45 20.99
N SER A 10 -51.94 10.51 21.13
CA SER A 10 -51.61 11.42 20.03
C SER A 10 -50.33 10.95 19.35
N PHE A 11 -50.43 10.58 18.07
CA PHE A 11 -49.30 10.24 17.21
C PHE A 11 -48.66 11.54 16.70
N VAL A 12 -47.47 11.89 17.20
CA VAL A 12 -46.62 12.93 16.62
C VAL A 12 -45.60 12.23 15.73
N LEU A 13 -45.82 12.31 14.41
CA LEU A 13 -44.89 11.82 13.40
C LEU A 13 -43.78 12.87 13.21
N LEU A 14 -42.64 12.67 13.88
CA LEU A 14 -41.42 13.45 13.62
C LEU A 14 -40.77 12.93 12.32
N PHE A 15 -40.96 13.67 11.23
CA PHE A 15 -40.18 13.53 10.01
C PHE A 15 -38.72 13.88 10.31
N ALA A 16 -37.86 12.88 10.42
CA ALA A 16 -36.42 13.07 10.39
C ALA A 16 -36.04 13.45 8.94
N LEU A 17 -35.78 14.74 8.68
CA LEU A 17 -35.06 15.17 7.49
C LEU A 17 -33.63 14.62 7.58
N SER A 18 -33.39 13.51 6.90
CA SER A 18 -32.04 13.08 6.54
C SER A 18 -31.47 14.11 5.56
N THR A 19 -30.64 15.02 6.05
CA THR A 19 -29.81 15.86 5.19
C THR A 19 -28.80 14.96 4.49
N SER A 20 -29.10 14.54 3.27
CA SER A 20 -28.12 13.93 2.37
C SER A 20 -27.08 15.00 2.05
N LEU A 21 -25.88 14.85 2.61
CA LEU A 21 -24.70 15.56 2.13
C LEU A 21 -24.57 15.31 0.61
N PRO A 22 -24.26 16.32 -0.22
CA PRO A 22 -24.00 16.10 -1.64
C PRO A 22 -22.92 15.04 -1.80
N ALA A 23 -23.20 14.05 -2.67
CA ALA A 23 -22.26 12.99 -3.00
C ALA A 23 -21.02 13.62 -3.64
N GLU A 24 -19.98 13.85 -2.82
CA GLU A 24 -18.64 14.14 -3.30
C GLU A 24 -18.29 13.09 -4.35
N ASN A 25 -17.85 13.52 -5.53
CA ASN A 25 -17.47 12.61 -6.59
C ASN A 25 -16.42 11.65 -6.02
N LYS A 26 -16.76 10.37 -5.87
CA LYS A 26 -15.93 9.36 -5.15
C LYS A 26 -14.48 9.26 -5.63
N LYS A 27 -14.18 9.81 -6.82
CA LYS A 27 -12.84 9.90 -7.40
C LYS A 27 -12.05 11.16 -6.98
N ASP A 28 -12.74 12.29 -6.79
CA ASP A 28 -12.16 13.58 -6.38
C ASP A 28 -12.15 13.75 -4.85
N TYR A 29 -12.00 12.65 -4.10
CA TYR A 29 -11.94 12.72 -2.64
C TYR A 29 -10.70 13.49 -2.18
N ILE A 30 -10.90 14.42 -1.25
CA ILE A 30 -9.84 15.16 -0.56
C ILE A 30 -9.67 14.55 0.83
N PRO A 31 -8.48 13.99 1.17
CA PRO A 31 -8.21 13.47 2.50
C PRO A 31 -8.39 14.55 3.56
N LYS A 32 -9.21 14.24 4.56
CA LYS A 32 -9.39 15.10 5.72
C LYS A 32 -8.52 14.63 6.86
N LEU A 33 -8.18 15.56 7.74
CA LEU A 33 -7.61 15.23 9.03
C LEU A 33 -8.67 14.46 9.84
N ASP A 34 -8.26 13.44 10.59
CA ASP A 34 -9.11 12.68 11.53
C ASP A 34 -10.20 11.81 10.93
N GLU A 35 -10.18 11.59 9.62
CA GLU A 35 -11.18 10.79 8.93
C GLU A 35 -10.51 9.80 7.97
N PHE A 36 -10.79 8.51 8.15
CA PHE A 36 -10.43 7.51 7.16
C PHE A 36 -11.34 7.65 5.93
N PRO A 37 -10.81 7.47 4.71
CA PRO A 37 -11.60 7.59 3.50
C PRO A 37 -12.71 6.53 3.44
N PRO A 38 -13.82 6.80 2.74
CA PRO A 38 -14.83 5.78 2.49
C PRO A 38 -14.31 4.69 1.55
N PRO A 39 -14.83 3.45 1.64
CA PRO A 39 -14.39 2.35 0.79
C PRO A 39 -14.69 2.61 -0.69
N ASN A 40 -13.91 1.99 -1.57
CA ASN A 40 -14.05 2.08 -3.03
C ASN A 40 -13.96 3.52 -3.58
N THR A 41 -13.14 4.36 -2.95
CA THR A 41 -12.78 5.70 -3.42
C THR A 41 -11.36 5.73 -3.97
N GLY A 42 -11.05 6.82 -4.66
CA GLY A 42 -9.71 7.08 -5.18
C GLY A 42 -9.60 6.81 -6.67
N THR A 43 -8.60 7.42 -7.28
CA THR A 43 -8.30 7.28 -8.70
C THR A 43 -7.23 6.23 -8.88
N TYR A 44 -7.55 5.20 -9.67
CA TYR A 44 -6.59 4.18 -10.06
C TYR A 44 -5.51 4.76 -10.97
N ILE A 45 -4.26 4.51 -10.62
CA ILE A 45 -3.06 4.89 -11.37
C ILE A 45 -2.12 3.69 -11.34
N ALA A 46 -1.51 3.36 -12.48
CA ALA A 46 -0.51 2.33 -12.57
C ALA A 46 0.69 2.79 -13.39
N GLY A 47 1.84 2.20 -13.08
CA GLY A 47 3.10 2.54 -13.71
C GLY A 47 4.30 1.94 -12.99
N GLU A 48 5.46 2.13 -13.59
CA GLU A 48 6.75 1.66 -13.07
C GLU A 48 7.28 2.61 -11.99
N LEU A 49 7.71 2.08 -10.85
CA LEU A 49 8.42 2.84 -9.82
C LEU A 49 9.81 3.24 -10.31
N VAL A 50 10.05 4.54 -10.51
CA VAL A 50 11.34 5.07 -11.01
C VAL A 50 12.09 5.92 -9.99
N MET A 51 11.45 6.26 -8.87
CA MET A 51 12.04 7.06 -7.79
C MET A 51 11.41 6.64 -6.47
N VAL A 52 12.24 6.54 -5.42
CA VAL A 52 11.78 6.19 -4.07
C VAL A 52 12.50 7.00 -3.01
N ASP A 53 11.72 7.56 -2.08
CA ASP A 53 12.18 8.17 -0.84
C ASP A 53 11.35 7.54 0.30
N PRO A 54 11.85 6.45 0.90
CA PRO A 54 11.09 5.72 1.91
C PRO A 54 10.95 6.50 3.22
N ILE A 55 11.88 7.40 3.53
CA ILE A 55 11.90 8.18 4.78
C ILE A 55 10.74 9.17 4.78
N ASN A 56 10.52 9.86 3.67
CA ASN A 56 9.39 10.77 3.52
C ASN A 56 8.13 10.09 2.94
N ARG A 57 8.20 8.77 2.71
CA ARG A 57 7.16 7.95 2.06
C ARG A 57 6.70 8.56 0.73
N ARG A 58 7.65 8.96 -0.11
CA ARG A 58 7.42 9.54 -1.44
C ARG A 58 7.99 8.65 -2.52
N GLY A 59 7.42 8.75 -3.73
CA GLY A 59 7.96 8.06 -4.88
C GLY A 59 7.54 8.71 -6.19
N GLY A 60 7.98 8.12 -7.28
CA GLY A 60 7.64 8.56 -8.63
C GLY A 60 7.32 7.38 -9.52
N LEU A 61 6.18 7.45 -10.20
CA LEU A 61 5.74 6.48 -11.20
C LEU A 61 5.96 7.01 -12.61
N ARG A 62 6.53 6.18 -13.47
CA ARG A 62 6.39 6.33 -14.92
C ARG A 62 5.08 5.65 -15.32
N LEU A 63 4.10 6.44 -15.74
CA LEU A 63 2.76 5.94 -16.02
C LEU A 63 2.70 5.08 -17.28
N ASP A 64 1.75 4.14 -17.32
CA ASP A 64 1.51 3.19 -18.43
C ASP A 64 1.13 3.79 -19.79
N GLY A 65 1.20 5.11 -19.94
CA GLY A 65 0.98 5.81 -21.21
C GLY A 65 -0.47 6.09 -21.57
N GLY A 66 -1.48 5.56 -20.86
CA GLY A 66 -2.89 5.96 -20.99
C GLY A 66 -3.52 5.84 -22.40
N GLY A 67 -2.82 5.20 -23.36
CA GLY A 67 -3.20 5.14 -24.77
C GLY A 67 -2.75 6.34 -25.61
N CYS A 68 -1.94 7.26 -25.07
CA CYS A 68 -1.29 8.32 -25.83
C CYS A 68 0.19 7.94 -26.03
N GLY A 69 0.50 7.39 -27.22
CA GLY A 69 1.75 6.71 -27.63
C GLY A 69 3.07 7.51 -27.59
N GLY A 70 3.27 8.29 -26.54
CA GLY A 70 4.48 9.07 -26.25
C GLY A 70 4.58 9.43 -24.76
N LEU A 71 3.50 9.29 -23.98
CA LEU A 71 3.50 9.62 -22.56
C LEU A 71 4.47 8.77 -21.75
N TYR A 72 4.63 7.51 -22.13
CA TYR A 72 5.62 6.65 -21.52
C TYR A 72 7.06 7.20 -21.67
N HIS A 73 7.34 7.90 -22.78
CA HIS A 73 8.67 8.37 -23.18
C HIS A 73 9.01 9.77 -22.70
N VAL A 74 8.05 10.69 -22.86
CA VAL A 74 8.25 12.12 -22.63
C VAL A 74 7.39 12.67 -21.49
N GLY A 75 6.54 11.81 -20.92
CA GLY A 75 5.71 12.15 -19.79
C GLY A 75 6.55 12.50 -18.57
N PRO A 76 6.17 13.54 -17.81
CA PRO A 76 6.80 13.80 -16.53
C PRO A 76 6.57 12.62 -15.59
N ILE A 77 7.52 12.38 -14.69
CA ILE A 77 7.35 11.40 -13.62
C ILE A 77 6.19 11.85 -12.74
N HIS A 78 5.22 10.98 -12.54
CA HIS A 78 4.10 11.21 -11.64
C HIS A 78 4.56 10.96 -10.20
N GLN A 79 4.81 12.04 -9.47
CA GLN A 79 5.22 11.96 -8.08
C GLN A 79 4.03 11.74 -7.16
N PHE A 80 4.24 10.94 -6.11
CA PHE A 80 3.24 10.66 -5.09
C PHE A 80 3.84 10.72 -3.68
N VAL A 81 2.97 10.89 -2.70
CA VAL A 81 3.25 10.69 -1.28
C VAL A 81 2.26 9.69 -0.71
N MET A 82 2.71 8.81 0.18
CA MET A 82 1.81 7.93 0.92
C MET A 82 1.08 8.73 2.01
N LEU A 83 -0.21 8.50 2.15
CA LEU A 83 -0.91 8.90 3.37
C LEU A 83 -0.29 8.19 4.59
N PRO A 84 -0.40 8.76 5.81
CA PRO A 84 0.10 8.10 7.02
C PRO A 84 -0.48 6.69 7.19
N TYR A 85 -1.77 6.54 6.87
CA TYR A 85 -2.51 5.28 6.88
C TYR A 85 -2.54 4.57 5.51
N GLY A 86 -1.71 5.00 4.56
CA GLY A 86 -1.57 4.39 3.25
C GLY A 86 -0.92 3.01 3.35
N MET A 87 -1.54 2.01 2.73
CA MET A 87 -1.14 0.60 2.84
C MET A 87 -0.30 0.18 1.62
N ILE A 88 0.75 -0.61 1.85
CA ILE A 88 1.64 -1.08 0.78
C ILE A 88 1.69 -2.60 0.81
N TRP A 89 1.58 -3.22 -0.36
CA TRP A 89 1.70 -4.66 -0.54
C TRP A 89 2.76 -5.00 -1.58
N TYR A 90 3.58 -5.98 -1.26
CA TYR A 90 4.60 -6.51 -2.16
C TYR A 90 4.66 -8.03 -1.99
N HIS A 91 4.77 -8.78 -3.09
CA HIS A 91 4.83 -10.25 -3.05
C HIS A 91 3.71 -10.91 -2.21
N GLY A 92 2.52 -10.30 -2.17
CA GLY A 92 1.33 -10.79 -1.49
C GLY A 92 1.28 -10.52 0.01
N ALA A 93 2.27 -9.83 0.58
CA ALA A 93 2.32 -9.49 2.00
C ALA A 93 2.42 -7.98 2.24
N PRO A 94 2.08 -7.49 3.45
CA PRO A 94 2.34 -6.10 3.83
C PRO A 94 3.80 -5.71 3.63
N ALA A 95 4.03 -4.46 3.26
CA ALA A 95 5.36 -3.96 2.93
C ALA A 95 5.53 -2.50 3.35
N GLU A 96 6.77 -2.05 3.38
CA GLU A 96 7.10 -0.64 3.37
C GLU A 96 7.61 -0.21 2.01
N LEU A 97 7.56 1.09 1.73
CA LEU A 97 7.96 1.61 0.41
C LEU A 97 9.41 1.25 0.05
N ARG A 98 10.29 1.09 1.05
CA ARG A 98 11.69 0.68 0.88
C ARG A 98 11.88 -0.78 0.45
N ASP A 99 10.87 -1.61 0.65
CA ASP A 99 10.93 -3.02 0.29
C ASP A 99 10.73 -3.22 -1.22
N ILE A 100 10.15 -2.22 -1.90
CA ILE A 100 9.82 -2.27 -3.33
C ILE A 100 11.04 -1.80 -4.15
N PRO A 101 11.61 -2.66 -5.00
CA PRO A 101 12.68 -2.25 -5.91
C PRO A 101 12.21 -1.24 -6.95
N ILE A 102 13.08 -0.28 -7.29
CA ILE A 102 12.92 0.54 -8.50
C ILE A 102 12.84 -0.40 -9.71
N GLY A 103 11.93 -0.08 -10.64
CA GLY A 103 11.59 -0.90 -11.79
C GLY A 103 10.37 -1.80 -11.59
N THR A 104 9.85 -1.90 -10.36
CA THR A 104 8.63 -2.66 -10.10
C THR A 104 7.42 -1.92 -10.67
N HIS A 105 6.58 -2.61 -11.43
CA HIS A 105 5.29 -2.09 -11.84
C HIS A 105 4.31 -2.12 -10.66
N LEU A 106 3.67 -0.98 -10.40
CA LEU A 106 2.81 -0.77 -9.25
C LEU A 106 1.41 -0.33 -9.68
N HIS A 107 0.44 -0.77 -8.90
CA HIS A 107 -0.94 -0.35 -8.94
C HIS A 107 -1.27 0.46 -7.70
N GLY A 108 -1.80 1.66 -7.88
CA GLY A 108 -2.14 2.56 -6.80
C GLY A 108 -3.55 3.12 -6.90
N TYR A 109 -4.13 3.41 -5.73
CA TYR A 109 -5.29 4.28 -5.62
C TYR A 109 -4.85 5.56 -4.93
N LEU A 110 -5.08 6.69 -5.60
CA LEU A 110 -4.61 8.00 -5.18
C LEU A 110 -5.75 9.01 -5.07
N TYR A 111 -5.61 9.93 -4.14
CA TYR A 111 -6.51 11.05 -3.88
C TYR A 111 -5.88 12.38 -4.28
N LEU A 112 -6.70 13.43 -4.24
CA LEU A 112 -6.22 14.81 -4.33
C LEU A 112 -5.36 15.16 -3.10
N PRO A 113 -4.52 16.19 -3.20
CA PRO A 113 -3.83 16.73 -2.03
C PRO A 113 -4.77 17.04 -0.88
N SER A 114 -4.33 16.71 0.34
CA SER A 114 -4.97 17.23 1.55
C SER A 114 -4.92 18.76 1.55
N VAL A 115 -5.92 19.39 2.16
CA VAL A 115 -5.96 20.86 2.29
C VAL A 115 -4.72 21.38 3.03
N GLY A 116 -4.02 22.33 2.44
CA GLY A 116 -2.78 22.92 2.97
C GLY A 116 -1.52 22.11 2.67
N GLU A 117 -1.64 20.99 1.94
CA GLU A 117 -0.51 20.15 1.52
C GLU A 117 -0.32 20.11 0.00
N GLU A 118 -0.96 21.03 -0.73
CA GLU A 118 -0.95 21.12 -2.20
C GLU A 118 0.47 21.28 -2.76
N GLU A 119 1.34 21.99 -2.02
CA GLU A 119 2.73 22.28 -2.40
C GLU A 119 3.76 21.29 -1.82
N THR A 120 3.30 20.22 -1.15
CA THR A 120 4.19 19.23 -0.51
C THR A 120 5.01 18.44 -1.53
N ILE A 121 4.41 18.20 -2.70
CA ILE A 121 5.03 17.52 -3.83
C ILE A 121 5.46 18.60 -4.82
N PRO A 122 6.75 18.65 -5.20
CA PRO A 122 7.21 19.58 -6.22
C PRO A 122 6.37 19.46 -7.50
N PRO A 123 6.08 20.57 -8.19
CA PRO A 123 5.33 20.51 -9.44
C PRO A 123 6.08 19.63 -10.44
N PRO A 124 5.35 18.85 -11.26
CA PRO A 124 5.96 18.01 -12.27
C PRO A 124 6.84 18.86 -13.18
N ARG A 125 8.06 18.38 -13.44
CA ARG A 125 8.99 19.05 -14.35
C ARG A 125 8.90 18.40 -15.73
N PRO A 126 8.72 19.18 -16.80
CA PRO A 126 8.74 18.63 -18.14
C PRO A 126 10.13 18.09 -18.47
N TYR A 127 10.20 17.08 -19.32
CA TYR A 127 11.46 16.68 -19.91
C TYR A 127 11.80 17.66 -21.05
N GLY A 128 12.89 18.41 -20.90
CA GLY A 128 13.26 19.45 -21.86
C GLY A 128 12.29 20.65 -21.87
N SER A 129 12.10 21.27 -23.04
CA SER A 129 11.25 22.47 -23.21
C SER A 129 9.77 22.17 -23.44
N ALA A 130 9.36 20.89 -23.49
CA ALA A 130 8.00 20.47 -23.83
C ALA A 130 7.05 20.56 -22.62
N THR A 131 6.55 21.76 -22.32
CA THR A 131 5.57 22.01 -21.24
C THR A 131 4.20 21.37 -21.52
N SER A 132 3.92 21.05 -22.78
CA SER A 132 2.67 20.43 -23.22
C SER A 132 2.39 19.10 -22.50
N GLU A 133 3.42 18.35 -22.12
CA GLU A 133 3.28 17.01 -21.52
C GLU A 133 2.83 17.05 -20.05
N LEU A 134 2.90 18.22 -19.39
CA LEU A 134 2.41 18.41 -18.02
C LEU A 134 0.91 18.14 -17.86
N ARG A 135 0.13 18.34 -18.94
CA ARG A 135 -1.33 18.13 -18.93
C ARG A 135 -1.72 16.67 -18.63
N TYR A 136 -0.79 15.75 -18.81
CA TYR A 136 -1.03 14.33 -18.65
C TYR A 136 -0.63 13.79 -17.28
N VAL A 137 0.03 14.60 -16.44
CA VAL A 137 0.31 14.22 -15.06
C VAL A 137 -0.99 14.29 -14.29
N PRO A 138 -1.47 13.17 -13.72
CA PRO A 138 -2.66 13.18 -12.88
C PRO A 138 -2.48 14.11 -11.69
N LYS A 139 -3.54 14.86 -11.36
CA LYS A 139 -3.60 15.71 -10.17
C LYS A 139 -3.66 14.93 -8.84
N TYR A 140 -3.90 13.62 -8.89
CA TYR A 140 -4.04 12.76 -7.71
C TYR A 140 -2.68 12.21 -7.32
N ASN A 141 -2.14 12.63 -6.19
CA ASN A 141 -0.77 12.34 -5.77
C ASN A 141 -0.65 11.88 -4.31
N TYR A 142 -1.77 11.64 -3.61
CA TYR A 142 -1.79 11.11 -2.23
C TYR A 142 -2.27 9.66 -2.24
N ALA A 143 -1.35 8.72 -2.07
CA ALA A 143 -1.63 7.29 -2.18
C ALA A 143 -2.20 6.71 -0.88
N ILE A 144 -3.38 6.09 -1.01
CA ILE A 144 -3.98 5.24 0.04
C ILE A 144 -3.55 3.79 -0.09
N SER A 145 -3.20 3.35 -1.29
CA SER A 145 -2.67 2.01 -1.51
C SER A 145 -1.66 1.99 -2.65
N LEU A 146 -0.65 1.13 -2.50
CA LEU A 146 0.28 0.70 -3.54
C LEU A 146 0.49 -0.80 -3.46
N GLU A 147 0.38 -1.49 -4.59
CA GLU A 147 0.49 -2.94 -4.70
C GLU A 147 1.31 -3.29 -5.95
N ASP A 148 2.23 -4.25 -5.87
CA ASP A 148 2.81 -4.86 -7.08
C ASP A 148 1.77 -5.72 -7.82
N ASP A 149 2.04 -6.10 -9.07
CA ASP A 149 1.12 -6.94 -9.86
C ASP A 149 0.75 -8.23 -9.10
N PHE A 150 1.73 -8.87 -8.45
CA PHE A 150 1.52 -10.05 -7.66
C PHE A 150 0.43 -9.83 -6.60
N SER A 151 0.61 -8.82 -5.74
CA SER A 151 -0.32 -8.55 -4.65
C SER A 151 -1.66 -8.07 -5.17
N PHE A 152 -1.64 -7.17 -6.16
CA PHE A 152 -2.83 -6.52 -6.70
C PHE A 152 -3.81 -7.54 -7.28
N TYR A 153 -3.33 -8.44 -8.14
CA TYR A 153 -4.18 -9.45 -8.77
C TYR A 153 -4.55 -10.56 -7.78
N GLN A 154 -3.61 -11.03 -6.94
CA GLN A 154 -3.91 -12.07 -5.94
C GLN A 154 -5.02 -11.64 -4.98
N ARG A 155 -4.98 -10.41 -4.45
CA ARG A 155 -5.99 -9.89 -3.50
C ARG A 155 -7.37 -9.72 -4.14
N ARG A 156 -7.44 -9.65 -5.47
CA ARG A 156 -8.69 -9.55 -6.25
C ARG A 156 -9.16 -10.91 -6.75
N GLY A 157 -8.44 -11.99 -6.44
CA GLY A 157 -8.75 -13.34 -6.89
C GLY A 157 -8.44 -13.59 -8.37
N GLN A 158 -7.59 -12.76 -8.99
CA GLN A 158 -7.12 -12.94 -10.35
C GLN A 158 -5.76 -13.64 -10.38
N MET A 159 -5.62 -14.62 -11.26
CA MET A 159 -4.35 -15.28 -11.60
C MET A 159 -4.20 -15.38 -13.13
N TRP A 160 -3.10 -15.94 -13.62
CA TRP A 160 -2.81 -16.05 -15.05
C TRP A 160 -2.64 -17.50 -15.47
N GLU A 161 -3.44 -17.98 -16.43
CA GLU A 161 -3.20 -19.26 -17.10
C GLU A 161 -2.31 -19.04 -18.32
N ILE A 162 -1.24 -19.83 -18.44
CA ILE A 162 -0.33 -19.77 -19.57
C ILE A 162 -0.95 -20.46 -20.78
N VAL A 163 -1.11 -19.72 -21.88
CA VAL A 163 -1.60 -20.24 -23.17
C VAL A 163 -0.46 -20.81 -23.98
N SER A 164 0.61 -20.04 -24.15
CA SER A 164 1.82 -20.46 -24.86
C SER A 164 3.02 -19.61 -24.41
N ILE A 165 4.22 -20.14 -24.65
CA ILE A 165 5.49 -19.48 -24.35
C ILE A 165 6.41 -19.60 -25.56
N ASP A 166 6.93 -18.46 -26.00
CA ASP A 166 7.92 -18.34 -27.07
C ASP A 166 9.24 -17.94 -26.42
N ILE A 167 10.12 -18.91 -26.18
CA ILE A 167 11.44 -18.67 -25.59
C ILE A 167 12.44 -18.41 -26.74
N PRO A 168 13.14 -17.28 -26.78
CA PRO A 168 14.13 -17.01 -27.81
C PRO A 168 15.32 -17.96 -27.64
N ARG A 169 15.93 -18.36 -28.76
CA ARG A 169 17.15 -19.18 -28.72
C ARG A 169 18.33 -18.29 -28.39
N TRP A 170 18.82 -18.40 -27.17
CA TRP A 170 20.08 -17.78 -26.77
C TRP A 170 21.25 -18.60 -27.31
N THR A 171 22.09 -17.99 -28.15
CA THR A 171 23.28 -18.67 -28.67
C THR A 171 24.38 -18.63 -27.61
N ILE A 172 24.85 -19.79 -27.17
CA ILE A 172 26.03 -19.87 -26.32
C ILE A 172 27.25 -19.87 -27.25
N ASP A 173 28.13 -18.88 -27.11
CA ASP A 173 29.46 -18.99 -27.71
C ASP A 173 30.29 -19.92 -26.82
N GLU A 174 30.36 -21.19 -27.24
CA GLU A 174 31.07 -22.25 -26.53
C GLU A 174 32.58 -21.95 -26.38
N ALA A 175 33.17 -21.09 -27.22
CA ALA A 175 34.58 -20.71 -27.14
C ALA A 175 34.84 -19.63 -26.08
N LEU A 176 33.87 -18.75 -25.82
CA LEU A 176 33.99 -17.68 -24.83
C LEU A 176 33.34 -18.03 -23.48
N GLY A 177 32.51 -19.06 -23.41
CA GLY A 177 31.69 -19.35 -22.22
C GLY A 177 30.70 -18.23 -21.92
N VAL A 178 30.41 -17.38 -22.92
CA VAL A 178 29.51 -16.24 -22.83
C VAL A 178 28.27 -16.56 -23.65
N VAL A 179 27.09 -16.38 -23.03
CA VAL A 179 25.84 -16.32 -23.79
C VAL A 179 25.92 -15.08 -24.67
N THR A 180 26.19 -15.26 -25.96
CA THR A 180 26.08 -14.15 -26.90
C THR A 180 24.59 -13.96 -27.14
N PRO A 181 24.05 -12.74 -26.97
CA PRO A 181 22.73 -12.46 -27.47
C PRO A 181 22.78 -12.77 -28.97
N GLY A 182 22.08 -13.81 -29.42
CA GLY A 182 21.75 -13.98 -30.83
C GLY A 182 20.80 -12.86 -31.18
N ASP A 183 21.30 -11.63 -31.30
CA ASP A 183 20.54 -10.38 -31.25
C ASP A 183 19.92 -10.06 -29.87
N ALA A 184 20.48 -9.06 -29.17
CA ALA A 184 19.98 -8.56 -27.87
C ALA A 184 18.57 -7.94 -27.95
N THR A 185 18.01 -7.83 -29.17
CA THR A 185 16.64 -7.38 -29.41
C THR A 185 15.63 -8.54 -29.47
N GLN A 186 16.07 -9.81 -29.57
CA GLN A 186 15.15 -10.96 -29.55
C GLN A 186 14.65 -11.23 -28.12
N ARG A 187 13.39 -10.87 -27.88
CA ARG A 187 12.68 -11.16 -26.65
C ARG A 187 11.69 -12.28 -26.83
N GLY A 188 11.49 -13.04 -25.76
CA GLY A 188 10.44 -14.03 -25.72
C GLY A 188 9.09 -13.41 -25.46
N LYS A 189 8.05 -14.21 -25.65
CA LYS A 189 6.67 -13.84 -25.37
C LYS A 189 6.02 -14.88 -24.48
N LEU A 190 5.33 -14.42 -23.45
CA LEU A 190 4.44 -15.23 -22.65
C LEU A 190 3.00 -14.81 -22.93
N HIS A 191 2.25 -15.69 -23.56
CA HIS A 191 0.83 -15.49 -23.82
C HIS A 191 0.02 -16.08 -22.66
N VAL A 192 -0.80 -15.25 -22.03
CA VAL A 192 -1.60 -15.64 -20.87
C VAL A 192 -3.06 -15.23 -21.04
N VAL A 193 -3.92 -15.85 -20.25
CA VAL A 193 -5.31 -15.44 -20.05
C VAL A 193 -5.59 -15.34 -18.56
N SER A 194 -6.22 -14.23 -18.14
CA SER A 194 -6.62 -14.07 -16.74
C SER A 194 -7.65 -15.14 -16.34
N THR A 195 -7.48 -15.72 -15.16
CA THR A 195 -8.41 -16.69 -14.54
C THR A 195 -8.82 -16.22 -13.15
N GLY A 196 -9.92 -16.76 -12.63
CA GLY A 196 -10.51 -16.33 -11.35
C GLY A 196 -11.38 -15.08 -11.49
N GLN A 197 -11.47 -14.30 -10.42
CA GLN A 197 -12.25 -13.07 -10.42
C GLN A 197 -11.44 -11.94 -11.09
N ALA A 198 -11.96 -11.41 -12.21
CA ALA A 198 -11.27 -10.34 -12.93
C ALA A 198 -11.18 -9.08 -12.07
N ALA A 199 -9.97 -8.51 -12.00
CA ALA A 199 -9.75 -7.20 -11.42
C ALA A 199 -10.51 -6.14 -12.22
N LYS A 200 -11.19 -5.22 -11.51
CA LYS A 200 -11.92 -4.12 -12.13
C LYS A 200 -10.99 -3.14 -12.85
N ASP A 201 -9.84 -2.86 -12.22
CA ASP A 201 -8.77 -2.03 -12.76
C ASP A 201 -7.56 -2.91 -13.08
N GLY A 202 -6.65 -2.43 -13.93
CA GLY A 202 -5.47 -3.20 -14.36
C GLY A 202 -5.71 -4.05 -15.60
N ILE A 203 -4.88 -5.07 -15.77
CA ILE A 203 -4.87 -5.94 -16.96
C ILE A 203 -5.78 -7.14 -16.70
N SER A 204 -6.64 -7.47 -17.67
CA SER A 204 -7.49 -8.66 -17.63
C SER A 204 -7.70 -9.22 -19.04
N GLY A 205 -8.22 -10.44 -19.11
CA GLY A 205 -8.42 -11.16 -20.36
C GLY A 205 -7.12 -11.74 -20.93
N LYS A 206 -7.04 -11.80 -22.26
CA LYS A 206 -5.83 -12.28 -22.95
C LYS A 206 -4.78 -11.19 -22.98
N TYR A 207 -3.55 -11.54 -22.61
CA TYR A 207 -2.43 -10.62 -22.66
C TYR A 207 -1.16 -11.30 -23.15
N THR A 208 -0.26 -10.51 -23.74
CA THR A 208 1.07 -10.97 -24.14
C THR A 208 2.09 -10.13 -23.41
N PHE A 209 2.90 -10.79 -22.60
CA PHE A 209 4.01 -10.17 -21.91
C PHE A 209 5.33 -10.53 -22.59
N GLU A 210 6.31 -9.66 -22.47
CA GLU A 210 7.67 -9.98 -22.86
C GLU A 210 8.38 -10.74 -21.74
N ILE A 211 9.30 -11.62 -22.14
CA ILE A 211 10.22 -12.30 -21.24
C ILE A 211 11.64 -12.19 -21.82
N ASP A 212 12.62 -12.12 -20.93
CA ASP A 212 14.04 -12.09 -21.30
C ASP A 212 14.89 -12.88 -20.29
N GLN A 213 16.21 -12.80 -20.40
CA GLN A 213 17.13 -13.52 -19.51
C GLN A 213 17.07 -13.05 -18.06
N SER A 214 16.49 -11.87 -17.78
CA SER A 214 16.33 -11.34 -16.43
C SER A 214 15.04 -11.82 -15.75
N THR A 215 14.10 -12.39 -16.51
CA THR A 215 12.86 -12.98 -15.99
C THR A 215 13.17 -14.17 -15.08
N ARG A 216 12.86 -14.03 -13.79
CA ARG A 216 13.07 -15.09 -12.80
C ARG A 216 11.85 -16.00 -12.72
N VAL A 217 12.09 -17.30 -12.67
CA VAL A 217 11.02 -18.29 -12.55
C VAL A 217 11.16 -19.03 -11.22
N TRP A 218 10.07 -19.05 -10.46
CA TRP A 218 10.00 -19.65 -9.14
C TRP A 218 9.10 -20.87 -9.16
N LYS A 219 9.64 -22.00 -8.69
CA LYS A 219 8.90 -23.25 -8.52
C LYS A 219 9.26 -23.86 -7.19
N ARG A 220 8.27 -24.02 -6.32
CA ARG A 220 8.51 -24.36 -4.91
C ARG A 220 9.45 -23.30 -4.30
N ARG A 221 10.45 -23.72 -3.53
CA ARG A 221 11.39 -22.83 -2.82
C ARG A 221 12.69 -22.54 -3.58
N LYS A 222 12.72 -22.68 -4.91
CA LYS A 222 13.94 -22.48 -5.71
C LYS A 222 13.67 -21.77 -7.04
N PRO A 223 14.65 -21.00 -7.55
CA PRO A 223 14.62 -20.55 -8.93
C PRO A 223 14.76 -21.75 -9.87
N VAL A 224 14.11 -21.66 -11.03
CA VAL A 224 14.15 -22.63 -12.12
C VAL A 224 14.28 -21.89 -13.44
N GLU A 225 14.45 -22.63 -14.54
CA GLU A 225 14.68 -22.04 -15.85
C GLU A 225 13.37 -21.76 -16.58
N LEU A 226 13.40 -20.90 -17.61
CA LEU A 226 12.22 -20.63 -18.46
C LEU A 226 11.66 -21.90 -19.12
N GLN A 227 12.50 -22.91 -19.37
CA GLN A 227 12.07 -24.20 -19.96
C GLN A 227 11.20 -25.04 -19.00
N ASP A 228 11.17 -24.73 -17.70
CA ASP A 228 10.28 -25.39 -16.73
C ASP A 228 8.82 -24.90 -16.80
N ILE A 229 8.56 -23.86 -17.60
CA ILE A 229 7.24 -23.30 -17.84
C ILE A 229 6.50 -24.15 -18.88
N ALA A 230 5.25 -24.48 -18.60
CA ALA A 230 4.39 -25.23 -19.50
C ALA A 230 3.02 -24.55 -19.68
N PRO A 231 2.37 -24.71 -20.85
CA PRO A 231 0.98 -24.30 -21.03
C PRO A 231 0.05 -24.90 -19.97
N LYS A 232 -1.06 -24.21 -19.70
CA LYS A 232 -2.10 -24.53 -18.71
C LYS A 232 -1.67 -24.42 -17.24
N GLN A 233 -0.46 -23.95 -16.96
CA GLN A 233 -0.04 -23.62 -15.59
C GLN A 233 -0.70 -22.31 -15.14
N ILE A 234 -1.14 -22.28 -13.88
CA ILE A 234 -1.71 -21.09 -13.24
C ILE A 234 -0.62 -20.40 -12.42
N VAL A 235 -0.24 -19.21 -12.86
CA VAL A 235 0.89 -18.45 -12.35
C VAL A 235 0.46 -17.10 -11.79
N GLN A 236 1.32 -16.56 -10.93
CA GLN A 236 1.31 -15.14 -10.59
C GLN A 236 2.55 -14.49 -11.17
N LEU A 237 2.44 -13.21 -11.52
CA LEU A 237 3.47 -12.45 -12.23
C LEU A 237 3.77 -11.14 -11.50
N ASN A 238 5.01 -10.68 -11.60
CA ASN A 238 5.38 -9.28 -11.40
C ASN A 238 5.93 -8.71 -12.69
N LEU A 239 5.57 -7.47 -12.99
CA LEU A 239 5.96 -6.79 -14.20
C LEU A 239 7.04 -5.74 -13.92
N THR A 240 7.75 -5.42 -14.99
CA THR A 240 8.71 -4.33 -15.07
C THR A 240 8.57 -3.67 -16.44
N TRP A 241 9.26 -2.56 -16.64
CA TRP A 241 9.28 -1.91 -17.93
C TRP A 241 9.79 -2.82 -19.03
N THR A 242 9.30 -2.57 -20.25
CA THR A 242 9.90 -3.10 -21.45
C THR A 242 10.83 -2.06 -22.10
N PRO A 243 12.02 -2.46 -22.57
CA PRO A 243 12.80 -1.64 -23.48
C PRO A 243 12.27 -1.61 -24.93
N GLY A 244 11.05 -2.07 -25.21
CA GLY A 244 10.40 -2.06 -26.53
C GLY A 244 9.81 -0.70 -26.92
N TRP A 245 9.85 0.24 -25.98
CA TRP A 245 9.42 1.64 -26.14
C TRP A 245 7.95 1.82 -26.55
N ARG A 246 6.99 1.09 -25.96
CA ARG A 246 5.56 1.21 -26.30
C ARG A 246 4.64 1.14 -25.08
N ASP A 247 3.52 1.85 -25.16
CA ASP A 247 2.49 1.92 -24.12
C ASP A 247 1.96 0.52 -23.79
N ARG A 248 1.90 0.21 -22.48
CA ARG A 248 1.39 -1.06 -21.93
C ARG A 248 2.11 -2.33 -22.42
N GLU A 249 3.26 -2.22 -23.08
CA GLU A 249 4.12 -3.38 -23.25
C GLU A 249 4.93 -3.54 -21.96
N TYR A 250 4.96 -4.74 -21.39
CA TYR A 250 5.64 -5.01 -20.12
C TYR A 250 6.55 -6.23 -20.26
N CYS A 251 7.68 -6.19 -19.58
CA CYS A 251 8.52 -7.37 -19.37
C CYS A 251 8.16 -7.99 -18.02
N ILE A 252 8.21 -9.32 -17.92
CA ILE A 252 8.00 -10.01 -16.66
C ILE A 252 9.31 -10.05 -15.88
N SER A 253 9.29 -9.57 -14.64
CA SER A 253 10.43 -9.67 -13.73
C SER A 253 10.46 -11.00 -12.98
N ASP A 254 9.30 -11.50 -12.53
CA ASP A 254 9.16 -12.74 -11.78
C ASP A 254 7.90 -13.53 -12.17
N ILE A 255 8.03 -14.86 -12.24
CA ILE A 255 6.95 -15.83 -12.50
C ILE A 255 6.89 -16.83 -11.35
N TRP A 256 5.73 -16.97 -10.70
CA TRP A 256 5.50 -17.97 -9.67
C TRP A 256 4.59 -19.08 -10.18
N ILE A 257 5.16 -20.25 -10.46
CA ILE A 257 4.48 -21.35 -11.16
C ILE A 257 3.46 -22.06 -10.26
N ASN A 258 3.70 -22.12 -8.95
CA ASN A 258 2.87 -22.91 -8.04
C ASN A 258 2.61 -22.21 -6.70
N GLU A 259 1.64 -22.74 -5.96
CA GLU A 259 1.21 -22.19 -4.66
C GLU A 259 2.37 -22.09 -3.67
N GLU A 260 3.18 -23.15 -3.53
CA GLU A 260 4.35 -23.14 -2.65
C GLU A 260 5.34 -22.01 -2.97
N SER A 261 5.54 -21.68 -4.26
CA SER A 261 6.40 -20.55 -4.66
C SER A 261 5.79 -19.20 -4.30
N ARG A 262 4.46 -19.07 -4.34
CA ARG A 262 3.75 -17.86 -3.93
C ARG A 262 3.82 -17.67 -2.41
N GLU A 263 3.58 -18.74 -1.65
CA GLU A 263 3.64 -18.75 -0.19
C GLU A 263 5.02 -18.38 0.34
N ILE A 264 6.10 -18.89 -0.27
CA ILE A 264 7.44 -18.55 0.19
C ILE A 264 7.78 -17.07 -0.06
N SER A 265 7.39 -16.52 -1.21
CA SER A 265 7.57 -15.09 -1.48
C SER A 265 6.77 -14.22 -0.52
N ASN A 266 5.53 -14.62 -0.22
CA ASN A 266 4.69 -13.98 0.79
C ASN A 266 5.37 -13.99 2.16
N GLU A 267 5.80 -15.15 2.64
CA GLU A 267 6.39 -15.31 3.96
C GLU A 267 7.73 -14.57 4.09
N LEU A 268 8.53 -14.50 3.01
CA LEU A 268 9.77 -13.71 3.01
C LEU A 268 9.50 -12.21 3.19
N GLN A 269 8.52 -11.67 2.46
CA GLN A 269 8.15 -10.26 2.60
C GLN A 269 7.46 -9.98 3.94
N ARG A 270 6.56 -10.87 4.37
CA ARG A 270 5.90 -10.81 5.69
C ARG A 270 6.90 -10.70 6.84
N ARG A 271 7.95 -11.53 6.84
CA ARG A 271 9.02 -11.48 7.86
C ARG A 271 9.78 -10.16 7.87
N ARG A 272 10.05 -9.58 6.69
CA ARG A 272 10.69 -8.26 6.57
C ARG A 272 9.81 -7.18 7.19
N HIS A 273 8.52 -7.19 6.86
CA HIS A 273 7.57 -6.23 7.40
C HIS A 273 7.40 -6.36 8.92
N ILE A 274 7.22 -7.57 9.45
CA ILE A 274 7.16 -7.81 10.91
C ILE A 274 8.41 -7.28 11.61
N ARG A 275 9.60 -7.55 11.06
CA ARG A 275 10.84 -7.00 11.60
C ARG A 275 10.79 -5.48 11.58
N TYR A 276 10.44 -4.87 10.46
CA TYR A 276 10.37 -3.41 10.34
C TYR A 276 9.46 -2.80 11.42
N GLN A 277 8.23 -3.31 11.57
CA GLN A 277 7.28 -2.79 12.57
C GLN A 277 7.73 -3.03 14.00
N ARG A 278 8.46 -4.11 14.31
CA ARG A 278 9.02 -4.29 15.65
C ARG A 278 10.03 -3.21 16.04
N TYR A 279 10.79 -2.70 15.08
CA TYR A 279 11.77 -1.63 15.32
C TYR A 279 11.18 -0.22 15.21
N HIS A 280 10.15 -0.03 14.38
CA HIS A 280 9.50 1.27 14.12
C HIS A 280 8.19 1.49 14.86
N TRP A 281 7.70 0.45 15.56
CA TRP A 281 6.44 0.38 16.31
C TRP A 281 5.19 0.50 15.42
N LEU A 282 4.02 0.09 15.92
CA LEU A 282 2.78 0.18 15.12
C LEU A 282 2.35 1.64 14.99
N ALA A 283 1.92 2.05 13.81
CA ALA A 283 1.43 3.41 13.58
C ALA A 283 -0.06 3.52 13.89
N GLY A 284 -0.46 4.73 14.29
CA GLY A 284 -1.85 5.10 14.48
C GLY A 284 -1.96 6.62 14.59
N TRP A 285 -3.17 7.08 14.89
CA TRP A 285 -3.41 8.47 15.26
C TRP A 285 -4.19 8.58 16.55
N VAL A 286 -4.26 9.79 17.06
CA VAL A 286 -5.13 10.15 18.18
C VAL A 286 -6.49 10.58 17.64
N ASP A 287 -7.55 9.89 18.04
CA ASP A 287 -8.93 10.27 17.74
C ASP A 287 -9.41 11.39 18.69
N GLN A 288 -9.13 11.24 19.99
CA GLN A 288 -9.65 12.12 21.04
C GLN A 288 -8.72 12.15 22.26
N VAL A 289 -8.76 13.25 23.00
CA VAL A 289 -8.06 13.41 24.28
C VAL A 289 -9.04 13.93 25.34
N GLU A 290 -9.10 13.23 26.46
CA GLU A 290 -9.82 13.62 27.68
C GLU A 290 -8.79 14.03 28.73
N HIS A 291 -8.75 15.30 29.10
CA HIS A 291 -7.77 15.81 30.06
C HIS A 291 -8.22 15.53 31.51
N GLU A 292 -7.28 15.08 32.33
CA GLU A 292 -7.43 14.99 33.79
C GLU A 292 -6.62 16.10 34.46
N ASP A 293 -6.89 16.36 35.75
CA ASP A 293 -6.13 17.33 36.53
C ASP A 293 -4.63 16.94 36.60
N PHE A 294 -3.74 17.93 36.67
CA PHE A 294 -2.28 17.77 36.75
C PHE A 294 -1.57 17.23 35.49
N GLY A 295 -2.21 17.32 34.32
CA GLY A 295 -1.55 17.10 33.02
C GLY A 295 -1.59 15.67 32.50
N GLY A 296 -2.27 14.76 33.22
CA GLY A 296 -2.63 13.44 32.74
C GLY A 296 -3.88 13.44 31.86
N GLY A 297 -4.30 12.25 31.44
CA GLY A 297 -5.54 12.10 30.70
C GLY A 297 -5.70 10.76 30.01
N ILE A 298 -6.84 10.60 29.36
CA ILE A 298 -7.17 9.43 28.55
C ILE A 298 -7.07 9.83 27.08
N VAL A 299 -6.30 9.06 26.31
CA VAL A 299 -6.14 9.26 24.87
C VAL A 299 -6.80 8.10 24.15
N THR A 300 -7.73 8.41 23.25
CA THR A 300 -8.31 7.44 22.32
C THR A 300 -7.48 7.44 21.04
N ILE A 301 -7.03 6.26 20.63
CA ILE A 301 -6.21 6.08 19.42
C ILE A 301 -6.81 5.02 18.51
N THR A 302 -6.61 5.16 17.20
CA THR A 302 -6.90 4.11 16.23
C THR A 302 -5.61 3.71 15.52
N LEU A 303 -5.30 2.41 15.53
CA LEU A 303 -4.14 1.87 14.83
C LEU A 303 -4.39 1.82 13.31
N PHE A 304 -3.38 2.16 12.53
CA PHE A 304 -3.45 2.07 11.07
C PHE A 304 -3.42 0.62 10.61
N GLY A 305 -4.13 0.37 9.51
CA GLY A 305 -4.17 -0.91 8.81
C GLY A 305 -2.93 -1.14 7.95
N GLY A 306 -2.96 -2.23 7.19
CA GLY A 306 -1.86 -2.59 6.29
C GLY A 306 -0.63 -3.13 7.02
N MET A 307 -0.77 -3.62 8.25
CA MET A 307 0.25 -4.40 8.94
C MET A 307 -0.14 -5.87 9.06
N ASP A 308 0.83 -6.72 9.37
CA ASP A 308 0.56 -8.15 9.56
C ASP A 308 -0.40 -8.39 10.74
N PRO A 309 -1.47 -9.19 10.57
CA PRO A 309 -2.45 -9.44 11.63
C PRO A 309 -1.84 -9.94 12.94
N SER A 310 -0.75 -10.72 12.90
CA SER A 310 -0.11 -11.25 14.11
C SER A 310 0.44 -10.16 15.02
N LEU A 311 0.73 -8.96 14.48
CA LEU A 311 1.19 -7.84 15.28
C LEU A 311 0.07 -7.27 16.16
N TYR A 312 -1.15 -7.13 15.62
CA TYR A 312 -2.29 -6.66 16.42
C TYR A 312 -2.70 -7.70 17.47
N GLU A 313 -2.66 -8.99 17.11
CA GLU A 313 -2.90 -10.07 18.07
C GLU A 313 -1.86 -10.09 19.21
N GLU A 314 -0.58 -9.83 18.88
CA GLU A 314 0.48 -9.70 19.90
C GLU A 314 0.21 -8.53 20.84
N PHE A 315 -0.27 -7.38 20.34
CA PHE A 315 -0.65 -6.23 21.16
C PHE A 315 -1.85 -6.56 22.06
N LYS A 316 -2.90 -7.14 21.49
CA LYS A 316 -4.11 -7.54 22.22
C LYS A 316 -3.80 -8.50 23.37
N ALA A 317 -2.90 -9.47 23.15
CA ALA A 317 -2.44 -10.40 24.17
C ALA A 317 -1.65 -9.73 25.31
N LYS A 318 -1.12 -8.53 25.08
CA LYS A 318 -0.30 -7.76 26.05
C LYS A 318 -1.01 -6.55 26.63
N LYS A 319 -2.32 -6.38 26.39
CA LYS A 319 -3.10 -5.21 26.83
C LYS A 319 -3.08 -4.93 28.34
N GLU A 320 -2.82 -5.95 29.17
CA GLU A 320 -2.70 -5.78 30.63
C GLU A 320 -1.39 -5.09 31.05
N LYS A 321 -0.45 -4.89 30.11
CA LYS A 321 0.78 -4.13 30.31
C LYS A 321 0.65 -2.75 29.69
N ASP A 322 1.45 -1.81 30.19
CA ASP A 322 1.53 -0.47 29.61
C ASP A 322 2.13 -0.52 28.20
N PHE A 323 1.60 0.34 27.33
CA PHE A 323 2.16 0.58 26.00
C PHE A 323 2.90 1.90 25.98
N ASP A 324 4.04 1.93 25.30
CA ASP A 324 4.70 3.20 25.04
C ASP A 324 4.17 3.82 23.75
N ILE A 325 3.91 5.11 23.80
CA ILE A 325 3.46 5.88 22.65
C ILE A 325 4.46 6.97 22.35
N ALA A 326 5.07 6.96 21.17
CA ALA A 326 5.87 8.06 20.66
C ALA A 326 5.07 8.93 19.69
N VAL A 327 5.34 10.24 19.70
CA VAL A 327 4.82 11.16 18.68
C VAL A 327 5.55 10.92 17.37
N ALA A 328 4.80 10.87 16.28
CA ALA A 328 5.34 10.68 14.93
C ALA A 328 4.90 11.80 13.98
N GLU A 329 5.68 11.99 12.93
CA GLU A 329 5.32 12.83 11.79
C GLU A 329 4.37 12.10 10.84
N LYS A 330 3.79 12.82 9.87
CA LYS A 330 2.93 12.22 8.82
C LYS A 330 3.66 11.17 7.97
N THR A 331 4.98 11.24 7.89
CA THR A 331 5.83 10.25 7.25
C THR A 331 6.03 8.99 8.11
N LEU A 332 5.37 8.92 9.26
CA LEU A 332 5.48 7.88 10.29
C LEU A 332 6.84 7.80 10.98
N ARG A 333 7.68 8.81 10.79
CA ARG A 333 8.98 8.95 11.41
C ARG A 333 8.84 9.44 12.84
N THR A 334 9.65 8.89 13.73
CA THR A 334 9.90 9.42 15.08
C THR A 334 11.35 9.91 15.13
N TRP A 335 11.64 10.89 15.99
CA TRP A 335 13.02 11.39 16.12
C TRP A 335 13.85 10.50 17.04
N TRP A 336 13.38 10.28 18.27
CA TRP A 336 13.99 9.33 19.18
C TRP A 336 12.94 8.72 20.11
N HIS A 337 12.44 7.54 19.71
CA HIS A 337 11.50 6.71 20.45
C HIS A 337 11.67 6.72 21.98
N ASN A 338 12.89 6.61 22.48
CA ASN A 338 13.15 6.52 23.93
C ASN A 338 12.83 7.82 24.70
N ASN A 339 13.04 8.98 24.07
CA ASN A 339 12.84 10.28 24.71
C ASN A 339 11.49 10.89 24.34
N ASP A 340 10.93 10.52 23.18
CA ASP A 340 9.69 11.08 22.64
C ASP A 340 8.44 10.25 23.01
N LYS A 341 8.55 9.39 24.04
CA LYS A 341 7.48 8.50 24.48
C LYS A 341 6.92 8.80 25.86
N LYS A 342 5.66 8.41 26.08
CA LYS A 342 5.07 8.18 27.40
C LYS A 342 4.44 6.79 27.43
N SER A 343 4.40 6.20 28.62
CA SER A 343 3.75 4.91 28.85
C SER A 343 2.30 5.16 29.27
N GLY A 344 1.37 4.45 28.65
CA GLY A 344 -0.05 4.53 28.92
C GLY A 344 -0.65 3.16 29.19
N GLN A 345 -1.49 3.08 30.22
CA GLN A 345 -2.22 1.87 30.57
C GLN A 345 -3.42 1.69 29.63
N VAL A 346 -3.58 0.51 29.04
CA VAL A 346 -4.76 0.21 28.22
C VAL A 346 -5.97 0.06 29.15
N ILE A 347 -6.95 0.95 29.01
CA ILE A 347 -8.21 0.88 29.76
C ILE A 347 -9.33 0.23 28.95
N GLU A 348 -9.25 0.33 27.62
CA GLU A 348 -10.26 -0.21 26.71
C GLU A 348 -9.62 -0.60 25.39
N TRP A 349 -10.06 -1.73 24.83
CA TRP A 349 -9.69 -2.20 23.50
C TRP A 349 -10.96 -2.57 22.74
N LYS A 350 -11.21 -1.86 21.64
CA LYS A 350 -12.39 -2.00 20.80
C LYS A 350 -11.98 -2.44 19.40
N GLU A 351 -12.76 -3.36 18.85
CA GLU A 351 -12.63 -3.83 17.48
C GLU A 351 -13.83 -3.39 16.65
N ILE A 352 -13.55 -2.85 15.47
CA ILE A 352 -14.53 -2.39 14.50
C ILE A 352 -14.52 -3.38 13.35
N GLU A 353 -15.67 -4.04 13.13
CA GLU A 353 -15.86 -4.91 11.98
C GLU A 353 -15.86 -4.10 10.67
N ASN A 354 -15.21 -4.63 9.64
CA ASN A 354 -15.11 -4.01 8.31
C ASN A 354 -14.60 -2.55 8.36
N PRO A 355 -13.38 -2.32 8.90
CA PRO A 355 -12.84 -0.98 9.04
C PRO A 355 -12.67 -0.29 7.67
N PRO A 356 -12.78 1.04 7.62
CA PRO A 356 -12.53 1.80 6.40
C PRO A 356 -11.06 1.64 5.93
N PRO A 357 -10.76 1.86 4.64
CA PRO A 357 -9.40 1.79 4.14
C PRO A 357 -8.40 2.62 4.96
N GLY A 358 -7.29 1.99 5.34
CA GLY A 358 -6.25 2.59 6.16
C GLY A 358 -6.42 2.42 7.67
N SER A 359 -7.61 2.03 8.15
CA SER A 359 -7.81 1.64 9.55
C SER A 359 -7.57 0.14 9.74
N SER A 360 -6.98 -0.24 10.88
CA SER A 360 -6.88 -1.64 11.27
C SER A 360 -8.17 -2.18 11.90
N GLY A 361 -9.10 -1.29 12.29
CA GLY A 361 -10.25 -1.64 13.11
C GLY A 361 -9.94 -1.76 14.61
N HIS A 362 -8.69 -1.63 15.04
CA HIS A 362 -8.32 -1.63 16.46
C HIS A 362 -8.27 -0.20 17.01
N GLN A 363 -9.18 0.10 17.93
CA GLN A 363 -9.24 1.36 18.67
C GLN A 363 -8.95 1.08 20.16
N LEU A 364 -8.08 1.90 20.75
CA LEU A 364 -7.65 1.75 22.14
C LEU A 364 -7.93 3.04 22.90
N ARG A 365 -8.25 2.91 24.19
CA ARG A 365 -8.17 4.03 25.13
C ARG A 365 -7.04 3.76 26.11
N LEU A 366 -6.19 4.75 26.27
CA LEU A 366 -4.93 4.65 27.01
C LEU A 366 -4.89 5.76 28.07
N LYS A 367 -4.72 5.38 29.34
CA LYS A 367 -4.60 6.32 30.45
C LYS A 367 -3.13 6.68 30.69
N PHE A 368 -2.84 7.98 30.75
CA PHE A 368 -1.51 8.53 30.97
C PHE A 368 -1.46 9.35 32.25
N THR A 369 -0.33 9.26 32.96
CA THR A 369 0.00 10.18 34.06
C THR A 369 0.36 11.56 33.55
N GLU A 370 1.00 11.65 32.38
CA GLU A 370 1.43 12.91 31.76
C GLU A 370 1.26 12.83 30.23
N LEU A 371 0.66 13.86 29.64
CA LEU A 371 0.47 13.96 28.20
C LEU A 371 1.57 14.79 27.52
N LEU A 372 2.03 14.32 26.36
CA LEU A 372 2.88 15.13 25.48
C LEU A 372 2.04 16.11 24.67
N LYS A 373 2.62 17.25 24.30
CA LYS A 373 1.99 18.22 23.38
C LYS A 373 1.54 17.58 22.06
N GLY A 374 2.22 16.52 21.62
CA GLY A 374 1.89 15.79 20.40
C GLY A 374 0.72 14.82 20.51
N TYR A 375 0.18 14.53 21.70
CA TYR A 375 -1.05 13.76 21.85
C TYR A 375 -2.25 14.69 21.70
N ARG A 376 -2.62 14.97 20.46
CA ARG A 376 -3.78 15.80 20.09
C ARG A 376 -4.54 15.10 18.98
N PRO A 377 -5.86 15.31 18.87
CA PRO A 377 -6.63 14.81 17.74
C PRO A 377 -5.90 15.07 16.42
N GLY A 378 -5.74 14.01 15.63
CA GLY A 378 -5.07 14.02 14.32
C GLY A 378 -3.58 13.98 14.27
N ARG A 379 -2.94 13.95 15.42
CA ARG A 379 -1.50 13.70 15.48
C ARG A 379 -1.23 12.22 15.33
N ILE A 380 -0.19 11.94 14.56
CA ILE A 380 0.29 10.59 14.29
C ILE A 380 1.16 10.15 15.46
N ILE A 381 1.06 8.88 15.79
CA ILE A 381 1.80 8.24 16.86
C ILE A 381 2.35 6.89 16.42
N ARG A 382 3.29 6.39 17.21
CA ARG A 382 3.85 5.05 17.13
C ARG A 382 3.68 4.36 18.48
N VAL A 383 3.14 3.14 18.50
CA VAL A 383 2.80 2.39 19.72
C VAL A 383 3.66 1.14 19.85
N ARG A 384 4.30 0.98 21.00
CA ARG A 384 5.12 -0.19 21.37
C ARG A 384 4.44 -0.98 22.47
N CYS A 385 4.32 -2.29 22.28
CA CYS A 385 3.97 -3.20 23.38
C CYS A 385 5.23 -3.76 24.07
N ASP A 386 5.06 -4.35 25.26
CA ASP A 386 6.15 -4.95 26.02
C ASP A 386 6.94 -6.01 25.21
N GLY A 387 8.25 -6.08 25.43
CA GLY A 387 9.17 -7.00 24.74
C GLY A 387 9.60 -6.57 23.33
N TRP A 388 9.03 -5.51 22.76
CA TRP A 388 9.52 -4.95 21.49
C TRP A 388 10.78 -4.10 21.70
N PRO A 389 11.72 -4.09 20.72
CA PRO A 389 12.90 -3.23 20.77
C PRO A 389 12.56 -1.76 21.00
N ASN A 390 13.37 -1.09 21.81
CA ASN A 390 13.39 0.37 21.97
C ASN A 390 14.82 0.84 21.77
N GLN A 391 15.19 0.96 20.49
CA GLN A 391 16.53 1.37 20.07
C GLN A 391 16.44 2.67 19.29
N ARG A 392 17.49 3.47 19.37
CA ARG A 392 17.64 4.63 18.49
C ARG A 392 17.91 4.12 17.07
N LEU A 393 17.02 4.46 16.15
CA LEU A 393 17.18 4.16 14.73
C LEU A 393 18.23 5.10 14.11
N SER A 394 18.84 4.70 13.00
CA SER A 394 19.78 5.57 12.28
C SER A 394 19.01 6.69 11.56
N ALA A 395 19.73 7.65 10.97
CA ALA A 395 19.06 8.80 10.33
C ALA A 395 18.34 8.43 9.02
N GLU A 396 18.73 7.30 8.43
CA GLU A 396 18.23 6.72 7.18
C GLU A 396 17.03 5.78 7.40
N GLU A 397 16.69 5.53 8.67
CA GLU A 397 15.49 4.84 9.16
C GLU A 397 14.49 5.90 9.69
#